data_AF-A0A5J5SQU2-F1
#
_entry.id   AF-A0A5J5SQU2-F1
#
_cell.length_a   1.000
_cell.length_b   1.000
_cell.length_c   1.000
_cell.angle_alpha   90.00
_cell.angle_beta   90.00
_cell.angle_gamma   90.00
#
_symmetry.space_group_name_H-M   'P 1'
#
loop_
_entity.id
_entity.type
_entity.pdbx_description
1 polymer ?
#
loop_
_entity_poly.entity_id
_entity_poly.type
_entity_poly.pdbx_seq_one_letter_code
_entity_poly.pdbx_strand_id
1 'polypeptide(L)'
;MRNHPAVSEPGQWSMFLVLRRSSKPSLYTNIDCNALSAAVICRQISIVRSLLQAGIKTDLKVRVGAWSWDIDTGEETRVGAGLAEAYSITWCADLIHRAILCNNVSAVEVLLNCGADIEFPVKTTSKTALRPIHLSAKLGFVEVLQCFIVAGCDIDSRTAFGDSLLMICARYKHGDCLKVLASAGADFGLVNSAGQSASSIAGLTRWNHGFQQAVQDVILAGKTPQSSNPSVFSPLMFTARGNEIEALKKLLERADVDLYEQDDDGNSALMIAASGGHLEAFELLLRAGANIKLSNKYGDTSISLLELNQKGDVFNQLMLEYAHEDGNGPIGFYALHRAVKRGDLNLVHILTSRGYDVNAFDADGYTPLTLAARGGYGGVCELLISCGAKCDIKNARHETTLLLARKKWYGNDTEIVILNELARALVVDGSQVKKHSRGGKGSPHSNVLRKMETRGIPRGGKSSRRNVICKAAEVGPGEKFRWNRRRKFDVEESGMFHVVTTKNNEVHFVCDGGIQMAELWVRGILLVTSEAIFGKPKQV
;
A
#
# COMPACT_ATOMS: atom_id res chain seq x y z
N MET A 1 -49.34 78.59 -22.84
CA MET A 1 -50.76 78.59 -22.41
C MET A 1 -51.09 77.23 -21.81
N ARG A 2 -51.52 77.24 -20.55
CA ARG A 2 -52.52 76.36 -19.88
C ARG A 2 -52.34 74.82 -19.82
N ASN A 3 -52.34 74.37 -18.54
CA ASN A 3 -53.15 73.29 -17.92
C ASN A 3 -52.59 71.86 -17.74
N HIS A 4 -52.16 71.60 -16.48
CA HIS A 4 -52.33 70.44 -15.58
C HIS A 4 -53.42 69.37 -15.94
N PRO A 5 -53.34 68.10 -15.45
CA PRO A 5 -53.33 67.81 -14.00
C PRO A 5 -52.51 66.62 -13.48
N ALA A 6 -52.36 66.65 -12.15
CA ALA A 6 -51.86 65.60 -11.28
C ALA A 6 -52.78 64.37 -11.25
N VAL A 7 -52.18 63.19 -11.10
CA VAL A 7 -52.83 62.00 -10.55
C VAL A 7 -51.99 61.55 -9.36
N SER A 8 -52.62 61.57 -8.19
CA SER A 8 -52.14 61.05 -6.92
C SER A 8 -52.27 59.53 -6.88
N GLU A 9 -51.22 58.80 -6.53
CA GLU A 9 -51.34 57.44 -5.99
C GLU A 9 -50.88 57.39 -4.50
N PRO A 10 -51.76 57.01 -3.57
CA PRO A 10 -51.53 57.08 -2.11
C PRO A 10 -50.85 55.84 -1.53
N GLY A 11 -49.84 55.27 -2.23
CA GLY A 11 -49.19 54.00 -1.84
C GLY A 11 -47.71 54.08 -1.46
N GLN A 12 -47.01 55.16 -1.82
CA GLN A 12 -45.54 55.24 -1.68
C GLN A 12 -45.06 55.75 -0.30
N TRP A 13 -45.88 56.51 0.42
CA TRP A 13 -45.45 57.16 1.67
C TRP A 13 -45.50 56.25 2.90
N SER A 14 -46.36 55.23 2.91
CA SER A 14 -46.48 54.27 4.02
C SER A 14 -45.35 53.23 4.06
N MET A 15 -44.72 52.93 2.91
CA MET A 15 -43.62 51.96 2.82
C MET A 15 -42.26 52.53 3.25
N PHE A 16 -42.05 53.85 3.08
CA PHE A 16 -40.85 54.55 3.52
C PHE A 16 -40.70 54.61 5.06
N LEU A 17 -41.81 54.55 5.80
CA LEU A 17 -41.80 54.58 7.26
C LEU A 17 -41.43 53.24 7.90
N VAL A 18 -41.67 52.12 7.21
CA VAL A 18 -41.33 50.78 7.72
C VAL A 18 -39.82 50.51 7.62
N LEU A 19 -39.17 51.01 6.56
CA LEU A 19 -37.73 50.84 6.33
C LEU A 19 -36.83 51.71 7.25
N ARG A 20 -37.39 52.71 7.95
CA ARG A 20 -36.62 53.62 8.82
C ARG A 20 -36.47 53.12 10.25
N ARG A 21 -37.05 51.96 10.60
CA ARG A 21 -37.01 51.37 11.96
C ARG A 21 -35.93 50.31 12.20
N SER A 22 -35.16 49.89 11.18
CA SER A 22 -33.98 49.05 11.44
C SER A 22 -32.75 49.94 11.66
N SER A 23 -32.26 49.94 12.89
CA SER A 23 -31.00 50.54 13.31
C SER A 23 -29.82 50.16 12.39
N LYS A 24 -29.26 51.18 11.72
CA LYS A 24 -27.93 51.37 11.08
C LYS A 24 -26.89 50.20 11.14
N PRO A 25 -26.03 50.04 10.10
CA PRO A 25 -25.20 51.13 9.55
C PRO A 25 -25.73 51.74 8.25
N SER A 26 -25.47 53.03 8.13
CA SER A 26 -25.77 53.91 7.02
C SER A 26 -25.10 53.48 5.72
N LEU A 27 -25.88 52.91 4.80
CA LEU A 27 -25.56 52.88 3.37
C LEU A 27 -25.51 54.34 2.88
N TYR A 28 -24.33 54.80 2.46
CA TYR A 28 -24.20 56.07 1.74
C TYR A 28 -25.04 55.96 0.45
N THR A 29 -26.12 56.72 0.42
CA THR A 29 -27.13 56.70 -0.64
C THR A 29 -26.67 57.47 -1.85
N ASN A 30 -26.35 56.76 -2.92
CA ASN A 30 -26.63 57.22 -4.28
C ASN A 30 -27.25 56.01 -5.01
N ILE A 31 -28.52 55.74 -4.77
CA ILE A 31 -29.13 54.44 -5.08
C ILE A 31 -30.55 54.61 -5.66
N ASP A 32 -30.75 54.15 -6.89
CA ASP A 32 -32.08 53.85 -7.44
C ASP A 32 -32.48 52.43 -7.00
N CYS A 33 -32.79 52.25 -5.70
CA CYS A 33 -33.09 50.92 -5.13
C CYS A 33 -34.56 50.58 -5.36
N ASN A 34 -34.85 49.58 -6.21
CA ASN A 34 -36.24 49.16 -6.44
C ASN A 34 -36.78 48.30 -5.27
N ALA A 35 -38.11 48.22 -5.13
CA ALA A 35 -38.78 47.53 -4.03
C ALA A 35 -38.37 46.05 -3.92
N LEU A 36 -38.06 45.40 -5.05
CA LEU A 36 -37.60 44.00 -5.08
C LEU A 36 -36.19 43.86 -4.48
N SER A 37 -35.26 44.72 -4.87
CA SER A 37 -33.87 44.72 -4.37
C SER A 37 -33.81 45.08 -2.88
N ALA A 38 -34.61 46.04 -2.44
CA ALA A 38 -34.76 46.37 -1.03
C ALA A 38 -35.38 45.20 -0.24
N ALA A 39 -36.40 44.54 -0.79
CA ALA A 39 -37.04 43.39 -0.12
C ALA A 39 -36.08 42.20 0.04
N VAL A 40 -35.21 41.93 -0.94
CA VAL A 40 -34.18 40.88 -0.82
C VAL A 40 -33.14 41.25 0.24
N ILE A 41 -32.61 42.49 0.21
CA ILE A 41 -31.61 42.98 1.18
C ILE A 41 -32.19 42.97 2.61
N CYS A 42 -33.45 43.38 2.77
CA CYS A 42 -34.14 43.44 4.05
C CYS A 42 -34.77 42.09 4.49
N ARG A 43 -34.51 40.98 3.77
CA ARG A 43 -35.03 39.63 4.07
C ARG A 43 -36.57 39.50 4.12
N GLN A 44 -37.28 40.30 3.32
CA GLN A 44 -38.75 40.32 3.30
C GLN A 44 -39.32 39.36 2.23
N ILE A 45 -39.39 38.07 2.58
CA ILE A 45 -39.73 36.96 1.66
C ILE A 45 -41.13 37.09 1.03
N SER A 46 -42.14 37.45 1.83
CA SER A 46 -43.52 37.64 1.36
C SER A 46 -43.63 38.75 0.31
N ILE A 47 -42.81 39.78 0.45
CA ILE A 47 -42.75 40.90 -0.50
C ILE A 47 -42.00 40.45 -1.76
N VAL A 48 -40.88 39.74 -1.65
CA VAL A 48 -40.16 39.18 -2.81
C VAL A 48 -41.07 38.28 -3.65
N ARG A 49 -41.80 37.36 -3.02
CA ARG A 49 -42.76 36.48 -3.72
C ARG A 49 -43.89 37.25 -4.39
N SER A 50 -44.49 38.21 -3.68
CA SER A 50 -45.59 39.01 -4.22
C SER A 50 -45.14 39.88 -5.40
N LEU A 51 -43.94 40.45 -5.31
CA LEU A 51 -43.36 41.29 -6.35
C LEU A 51 -43.03 40.48 -7.61
N LEU A 52 -42.51 39.26 -7.47
CA LEU A 52 -42.23 38.37 -8.61
C LEU A 52 -43.50 37.80 -9.23
N GLN A 53 -44.50 37.43 -8.43
CA GLN A 53 -45.82 36.98 -8.90
C GLN A 53 -46.59 38.10 -9.62
N ALA A 54 -46.39 39.36 -9.22
CA ALA A 54 -46.95 40.52 -9.89
C ALA A 54 -46.30 40.82 -11.26
N GLY A 55 -45.39 39.95 -11.73
CA GLY A 55 -44.74 40.11 -13.03
C GLY A 55 -43.85 41.35 -13.12
N ILE A 56 -43.37 41.85 -11.98
CA ILE A 56 -42.42 42.97 -11.97
C ILE A 56 -41.22 42.54 -12.79
N LYS A 57 -40.88 43.37 -13.78
CA LYS A 57 -39.83 43.02 -14.73
C LYS A 57 -38.51 42.76 -13.99
N THR A 58 -37.95 41.59 -14.24
CA THR A 58 -36.66 41.15 -13.69
C THR A 58 -35.48 41.76 -14.46
N ASP A 59 -35.73 42.58 -15.48
CA ASP A 59 -34.76 43.22 -16.37
C ASP A 59 -34.45 44.69 -16.01
N LEU A 60 -34.84 45.14 -14.81
CA LEU A 60 -34.82 46.55 -14.45
C LEU A 60 -33.43 47.03 -13.98
N LYS A 61 -32.96 48.09 -14.63
CA LYS A 61 -31.71 48.80 -14.35
C LYS A 61 -31.74 49.43 -12.96
N VAL A 62 -30.99 48.86 -12.02
CA VAL A 62 -30.81 49.42 -10.68
C VAL A 62 -29.39 49.92 -10.51
N ARG A 63 -29.25 51.21 -10.20
CA ARG A 63 -27.98 51.82 -9.80
C ARG A 63 -27.81 51.61 -8.31
N VAL A 64 -27.09 50.56 -7.91
CA VAL A 64 -26.61 50.44 -6.53
C VAL A 64 -25.09 50.39 -6.58
N GLY A 65 -24.44 51.44 -6.12
CA GLY A 65 -23.04 51.35 -5.70
C GLY A 65 -22.99 50.60 -4.38
N ALA A 66 -23.02 49.27 -4.41
CA ALA A 66 -22.93 48.44 -3.21
C ALA A 66 -21.51 47.90 -3.06
N TRP A 67 -20.83 48.40 -2.04
CA TRP A 67 -19.63 47.80 -1.50
C TRP A 67 -20.10 46.85 -0.42
N SER A 68 -19.85 45.55 -0.58
CA SER A 68 -20.06 44.59 0.50
C SER A 68 -18.71 44.24 1.11
N TRP A 69 -18.62 44.45 2.41
CA TRP A 69 -17.42 44.20 3.21
C TRP A 69 -17.56 42.84 3.87
N ASP A 70 -16.61 41.96 3.61
CA ASP A 70 -16.41 40.77 4.41
C ASP A 70 -15.68 41.20 5.71
N ILE A 71 -16.35 41.09 6.85
CA ILE A 71 -15.85 41.54 8.15
C ILE A 71 -14.66 40.68 8.62
N ASP A 72 -14.60 39.42 8.20
CA ASP A 72 -13.58 38.47 8.65
C ASP A 72 -12.32 38.54 7.81
N THR A 73 -12.43 38.85 6.51
CA THR A 73 -11.28 38.94 5.60
C THR A 73 -10.83 40.37 5.29
N GLY A 74 -11.68 41.37 5.55
CA GLY A 74 -11.44 42.76 5.14
C GLY A 74 -11.49 42.95 3.61
N GLU A 75 -11.90 41.94 2.85
CA GLU A 75 -12.00 42.03 1.40
C GLU A 75 -13.25 42.82 0.97
N GLU A 76 -13.03 43.84 0.13
CA GLU A 76 -14.10 44.55 -0.54
C GLU A 76 -14.60 43.73 -1.73
N THR A 77 -15.82 43.19 -1.61
CA THR A 77 -16.51 42.60 -2.76
C THR A 77 -17.20 43.72 -3.55
N ARG A 78 -16.62 44.07 -4.70
CA ARG A 78 -17.28 44.94 -5.69
C ARG A 78 -18.33 44.13 -6.43
N VAL A 79 -19.59 44.29 -6.05
CA VAL A 79 -20.72 43.66 -6.77
C VAL A 79 -21.16 44.56 -7.92
N GLY A 80 -20.20 45.09 -8.70
CA GLY A 80 -20.45 46.02 -9.80
C GLY A 80 -19.19 46.67 -10.36
N ALA A 81 -19.13 46.82 -11.69
CA ALA A 81 -18.17 47.65 -12.38
C ALA A 81 -18.80 49.03 -12.65
N GLY A 82 -18.12 50.09 -12.22
CA GLY A 82 -18.30 51.47 -12.71
C GLY A 82 -19.64 52.14 -12.40
N LEU A 83 -19.56 53.31 -11.77
CA LEU A 83 -20.67 54.26 -11.74
C LEU A 83 -21.12 54.55 -13.18
N ALA A 84 -22.44 54.47 -13.42
CA ALA A 84 -23.17 55.08 -14.53
C ALA A 84 -23.43 54.29 -15.84
N GLU A 85 -23.41 52.95 -15.86
CA GLU A 85 -23.97 52.20 -16.99
C GLU A 85 -25.18 51.33 -16.64
N ALA A 86 -26.00 51.12 -17.66
CA ALA A 86 -27.40 50.79 -17.58
C ALA A 86 -27.58 49.35 -18.09
N TYR A 87 -27.72 48.36 -17.21
CA TYR A 87 -27.59 46.93 -17.55
C TYR A 87 -28.89 46.17 -17.87
N SER A 88 -28.82 45.18 -18.76
CA SER A 88 -29.84 44.15 -19.02
C SER A 88 -29.19 42.76 -19.01
N ILE A 89 -29.90 41.74 -18.52
CA ILE A 89 -29.51 40.31 -18.42
C ILE A 89 -28.44 39.97 -17.35
N THR A 90 -27.52 40.88 -17.00
CA THR A 90 -26.54 40.67 -15.91
C THR A 90 -27.09 40.91 -14.49
N TRP A 91 -28.40 41.12 -14.35
CA TRP A 91 -29.04 41.63 -13.13
C TRP A 91 -29.37 40.56 -12.07
N CYS A 92 -29.66 39.32 -12.51
CA CYS A 92 -29.94 38.20 -11.60
C CYS A 92 -28.68 37.76 -10.85
N ALA A 93 -27.50 37.91 -11.45
CA ALA A 93 -26.22 37.60 -10.82
C ALA A 93 -25.98 38.45 -9.58
N ASP A 94 -26.15 39.78 -9.64
CA ASP A 94 -25.91 40.63 -8.47
C ASP A 94 -26.89 40.34 -7.32
N LEU A 95 -28.13 39.97 -7.66
CA LEU A 95 -29.18 39.70 -6.67
C LEU A 95 -28.98 38.35 -5.97
N ILE A 96 -28.59 37.31 -6.70
CA ILE A 96 -28.30 36.00 -6.12
C ILE A 96 -27.07 36.07 -5.20
N HIS A 97 -26.01 36.80 -5.59
CA HIS A 97 -24.84 37.00 -4.74
C HIS A 97 -25.17 37.74 -3.44
N ARG A 98 -26.05 38.77 -3.50
CA ARG A 98 -26.53 39.46 -2.28
C ARG A 98 -27.39 38.55 -1.41
N ALA A 99 -28.26 37.73 -2.00
CA ALA A 99 -29.05 36.76 -1.25
C ALA A 99 -28.16 35.75 -0.51
N ILE A 100 -27.05 35.31 -1.13
CA ILE A 100 -26.03 34.47 -0.51
C ILE A 100 -25.33 35.21 0.64
N LEU A 101 -24.83 36.43 0.41
CA LEU A 101 -24.16 37.24 1.45
C LEU A 101 -25.07 37.49 2.67
N CYS A 102 -26.37 37.63 2.43
CA CYS A 102 -27.35 37.79 3.50
C CYS A 102 -27.79 36.45 4.12
N ASN A 103 -27.24 35.31 3.70
CA ASN A 103 -27.65 33.95 4.06
C ASN A 103 -29.17 33.73 3.98
N ASN A 104 -29.80 34.24 2.92
CA ASN A 104 -31.25 34.16 2.74
C ASN A 104 -31.60 33.00 1.80
N VAL A 105 -31.64 31.78 2.35
CA VAL A 105 -31.92 30.52 1.64
C VAL A 105 -33.20 30.62 0.81
N SER A 106 -34.30 31.12 1.40
CA SER A 106 -35.58 31.24 0.69
C SER A 106 -35.54 32.23 -0.47
N ALA A 107 -34.75 33.30 -0.37
CA ALA A 107 -34.55 34.20 -1.51
C ALA A 107 -33.73 33.54 -2.60
N VAL A 108 -32.70 32.77 -2.25
CA VAL A 108 -31.91 31.98 -3.21
C VAL A 108 -32.81 30.98 -3.94
N GLU A 109 -33.61 30.18 -3.23
CA GLU A 109 -34.56 29.23 -3.84
C GLU A 109 -35.52 29.90 -4.82
N VAL A 110 -36.11 31.02 -4.44
CA VAL A 110 -37.04 31.77 -5.31
C VAL A 110 -36.31 32.28 -6.55
N LEU A 111 -35.10 32.81 -6.41
CA LEU A 111 -34.31 33.30 -7.54
C LEU A 111 -33.91 32.16 -8.49
N LEU A 112 -33.52 31.00 -7.96
CA LEU A 112 -33.23 29.79 -8.74
C LEU A 112 -34.47 29.33 -9.52
N ASN A 113 -35.64 29.27 -8.87
CA ASN A 113 -36.91 28.91 -9.52
C ASN A 113 -37.35 29.91 -10.59
N CYS A 114 -36.93 31.18 -10.48
CA CYS A 114 -37.17 32.20 -11.49
C CYS A 114 -36.16 32.19 -12.65
N GLY A 115 -35.25 31.21 -12.70
CA GLY A 115 -34.27 31.07 -13.79
C GLY A 115 -33.05 32.00 -13.66
N ALA A 116 -32.66 32.36 -12.43
CA ALA A 116 -31.41 33.08 -12.22
C ALA A 116 -30.21 32.27 -12.74
N ASP A 117 -29.27 32.95 -13.40
CA ASP A 117 -28.04 32.31 -13.88
C ASP A 117 -27.15 31.92 -12.69
N ILE A 118 -27.03 30.60 -12.50
CA ILE A 118 -26.28 29.96 -11.43
C ILE A 118 -24.78 29.92 -11.66
N GLU A 119 -24.33 30.10 -12.90
CA GLU A 119 -22.93 29.96 -13.30
C GLU A 119 -22.24 31.30 -13.54
N PHE A 120 -22.99 32.41 -13.55
CA PHE A 120 -22.44 33.74 -13.81
C PHE A 120 -21.44 34.18 -12.72
N PRO A 121 -20.15 34.39 -13.05
CA PRO A 121 -19.15 34.75 -12.06
C PRO A 121 -19.19 36.25 -11.71
N VAL A 122 -19.11 36.59 -10.42
CA VAL A 122 -18.84 37.95 -9.97
C VAL A 122 -17.34 38.20 -9.96
N LYS A 123 -16.95 39.38 -10.45
CA LYS A 123 -15.57 39.88 -10.43
C LYS A 123 -15.35 40.67 -9.14
N THR A 124 -14.49 40.18 -8.27
CA THR A 124 -14.07 40.91 -7.06
C THR A 124 -13.06 42.02 -7.39
N THR A 125 -12.74 42.85 -6.39
CA THR A 125 -11.66 43.85 -6.44
C THR A 125 -10.30 43.26 -6.81
N SER A 126 -10.05 42.01 -6.42
CA SER A 126 -8.85 41.24 -6.73
C SER A 126 -8.86 40.60 -8.13
N LYS A 127 -9.84 40.95 -8.99
CA LYS A 127 -10.08 40.36 -10.33
C LYS A 127 -10.35 38.85 -10.28
N THR A 128 -10.73 38.32 -9.12
CA THR A 128 -11.12 36.91 -9.01
C THR A 128 -12.55 36.75 -9.48
N ALA A 129 -12.76 35.81 -10.40
CA ALA A 129 -14.07 35.41 -10.88
C ALA A 129 -14.60 34.31 -9.96
N LEU A 130 -15.57 34.64 -9.10
CA LEU A 130 -16.21 33.70 -8.19
C LEU A 130 -17.65 33.48 -8.63
N ARG A 131 -18.04 32.21 -8.83
CA ARG A 131 -19.44 31.84 -9.09
C ARG A 131 -20.25 31.83 -7.79
N PRO A 132 -21.59 31.93 -7.83
CA PRO A 132 -22.46 31.88 -6.67
C PRO A 132 -22.14 30.70 -5.73
N ILE A 133 -21.93 29.51 -6.28
CA ILE A 133 -21.64 28.29 -5.52
C ILE A 133 -20.29 28.36 -4.77
N HIS A 134 -19.27 28.97 -5.38
CA HIS A 134 -17.98 29.22 -4.72
C HIS A 134 -18.12 30.17 -3.53
N LEU A 135 -18.98 31.19 -3.65
CA LEU A 135 -19.25 32.13 -2.56
C LEU A 135 -19.96 31.44 -1.40
N SER A 136 -20.96 30.59 -1.66
CA SER A 136 -21.60 29.81 -0.59
C SER A 136 -20.62 28.87 0.12
N ALA A 137 -19.71 28.24 -0.62
CA ALA A 137 -18.67 27.38 -0.05
C ALA A 137 -17.62 28.16 0.76
N LYS A 138 -17.24 29.37 0.31
CA LYS A 138 -16.33 30.27 1.05
C LYS A 138 -16.92 30.73 2.38
N LEU A 139 -18.20 31.09 2.38
CA LEU A 139 -18.92 31.58 3.57
C LEU A 139 -19.38 30.47 4.51
N GLY A 140 -19.42 29.22 4.04
CA GLY A 140 -19.84 28.07 4.85
C GLY A 140 -21.36 27.90 4.98
N PHE A 141 -22.15 28.45 4.05
CA PHE A 141 -23.61 28.38 4.10
C PHE A 141 -24.12 27.08 3.47
N VAL A 142 -24.31 26.07 4.31
CA VAL A 142 -24.64 24.69 3.91
C VAL A 142 -25.98 24.61 3.17
N GLU A 143 -27.03 25.25 3.68
CA GLU A 143 -28.37 25.19 3.09
C GLU A 143 -28.42 25.90 1.73
N VAL A 144 -27.70 27.02 1.62
CA VAL A 144 -27.55 27.75 0.35
C VAL A 144 -26.78 26.89 -0.66
N LEU A 145 -25.71 26.23 -0.23
CA LEU A 145 -24.92 25.32 -1.06
C LEU A 145 -25.76 24.15 -1.58
N GLN A 146 -26.60 23.56 -0.73
CA GLN A 146 -27.54 22.50 -1.11
C GLN A 146 -28.52 22.97 -2.19
N CYS A 147 -29.04 24.20 -2.09
CA CYS A 147 -29.93 24.76 -3.12
C CYS A 147 -29.26 24.78 -4.50
N PHE A 148 -27.97 25.16 -4.56
CA PHE A 148 -27.21 25.16 -5.83
C PHE A 148 -26.93 23.75 -6.36
N ILE A 149 -26.63 22.80 -5.48
CA ILE A 149 -26.43 21.40 -5.88
C ILE A 149 -27.72 20.82 -6.47
N VAL A 150 -28.87 21.07 -5.83
CA VAL A 150 -30.20 20.63 -6.32
C VAL A 150 -30.56 21.32 -7.65
N ALA A 151 -30.15 22.57 -7.84
CA ALA A 151 -30.33 23.30 -9.09
C ALA A 151 -29.44 22.79 -10.25
N GLY A 152 -28.52 21.85 -9.98
CA GLY A 152 -27.67 21.25 -11.01
C GLY A 152 -26.44 22.08 -11.37
N CYS A 153 -25.93 22.90 -10.45
CA CYS A 153 -24.65 23.59 -10.62
C CYS A 153 -23.50 22.61 -10.89
N ASP A 154 -22.48 23.09 -11.61
CA ASP A 154 -21.22 22.37 -11.76
C ASP A 154 -20.44 22.36 -10.44
N ILE A 155 -20.47 21.21 -9.77
CA ILE A 155 -19.81 20.96 -8.48
C ILE A 155 -18.28 21.03 -8.61
N ASP A 156 -17.74 20.67 -9.77
CA ASP A 156 -16.30 20.66 -10.03
C ASP A 156 -15.82 21.93 -10.76
N SER A 157 -16.66 22.96 -10.74
CA SER A 157 -16.30 24.28 -11.23
C SER A 157 -15.09 24.82 -10.48
N ARG A 158 -14.25 25.56 -11.22
CA ARG A 158 -12.98 26.09 -10.72
C ARG A 158 -12.98 27.60 -10.75
N THR A 159 -12.35 28.19 -9.73
CA THR A 159 -12.08 29.62 -9.68
C THR A 159 -10.95 30.01 -10.66
N ALA A 160 -10.67 31.31 -10.78
CA ALA A 160 -9.56 31.83 -11.58
C ALA A 160 -8.17 31.26 -11.17
N PHE A 161 -8.00 30.84 -9.91
CA PHE A 161 -6.77 30.21 -9.42
C PHE A 161 -6.79 28.68 -9.54
N GLY A 162 -7.85 28.10 -10.10
CA GLY A 162 -8.04 26.66 -10.19
C GLY A 162 -8.60 26.01 -8.92
N ASP A 163 -8.91 26.76 -7.86
CA ASP A 163 -9.49 26.19 -6.64
C ASP A 163 -10.89 25.61 -6.94
N SER A 164 -11.10 24.34 -6.58
CA SER A 164 -12.42 23.69 -6.58
C SER A 164 -13.20 24.01 -5.30
N LEU A 165 -14.49 23.67 -5.25
CA LEU A 165 -15.32 23.88 -4.05
C LEU A 165 -14.75 23.17 -2.81
N LEU A 166 -14.25 21.94 -2.97
CA LEU A 166 -13.62 21.19 -1.87
C LEU A 166 -12.38 21.90 -1.31
N MET A 167 -11.57 22.50 -2.19
CA MET A 167 -10.38 23.27 -1.79
C MET A 167 -10.75 24.53 -1.02
N ILE A 168 -11.82 25.22 -1.44
CA ILE A 168 -12.36 26.38 -0.73
C ILE A 168 -12.84 25.96 0.66
N CYS A 169 -13.64 24.90 0.76
CA CYS A 169 -14.09 24.38 2.06
C CYS A 169 -12.92 23.98 2.96
N ALA A 170 -11.86 23.37 2.42
CA ALA A 170 -10.65 23.05 3.17
C ALA A 170 -9.90 24.29 3.66
N ARG A 171 -9.81 25.33 2.82
CA ARG A 171 -9.13 26.60 3.15
C ARG A 171 -9.81 27.33 4.30
N TYR A 172 -11.14 27.34 4.30
CA TYR A 172 -11.97 28.04 5.28
C TYR A 172 -12.50 27.13 6.41
N LYS A 173 -12.12 25.84 6.41
CA LYS A 173 -12.43 24.85 7.47
C LYS A 173 -13.92 24.54 7.63
N HIS A 174 -14.66 24.57 6.52
CA HIS A 174 -16.10 24.31 6.49
C HIS A 174 -16.40 22.83 6.31
N GLY A 175 -16.39 22.07 7.40
CA GLY A 175 -16.61 20.62 7.43
C GLY A 175 -17.97 20.20 6.86
N ASP A 176 -19.06 20.88 7.23
CA ASP A 176 -20.40 20.49 6.80
C ASP A 176 -20.63 20.76 5.31
N CYS A 177 -20.08 21.85 4.78
CA CYS A 177 -20.08 22.10 3.33
C CYS A 177 -19.29 21.01 2.58
N LEU A 178 -18.14 20.60 3.12
CA LEU A 178 -17.34 19.51 2.54
C LEU A 178 -18.12 18.20 2.51
N LYS A 179 -18.85 17.86 3.59
CA LYS A 179 -19.70 16.66 3.65
C LYS A 179 -20.78 16.67 2.58
N VAL A 180 -21.45 17.80 2.40
CA VAL A 180 -22.51 17.97 1.39
C VAL A 180 -21.93 17.81 -0.02
N LEU A 181 -20.80 18.45 -0.31
CA LEU A 181 -20.14 18.36 -1.63
C LEU A 181 -19.67 16.93 -1.92
N ALA A 182 -19.01 16.28 -0.97
CA ALA A 182 -18.55 14.91 -1.12
C ALA A 182 -19.74 13.94 -1.32
N SER A 183 -20.85 14.15 -0.60
CA SER A 183 -22.09 13.36 -0.77
C SER A 183 -22.75 13.58 -2.13
N ALA A 184 -22.58 14.77 -2.71
CA ALA A 184 -23.06 15.12 -4.04
C ALA A 184 -22.15 14.64 -5.19
N GLY A 185 -20.98 14.08 -4.87
CA GLY A 185 -20.05 13.51 -5.86
C GLY A 185 -18.95 14.46 -6.31
N ALA A 186 -18.61 15.49 -5.54
CA ALA A 186 -17.48 16.37 -5.82
C ALA A 186 -16.16 15.58 -5.95
N ASP A 187 -15.32 15.96 -6.91
CA ASP A 187 -14.06 15.28 -7.24
C ASP A 187 -12.90 15.73 -6.33
N PHE A 188 -12.38 14.80 -5.53
CA PHE A 188 -11.23 15.04 -4.64
C PHE A 188 -9.88 14.98 -5.37
N GLY A 189 -9.83 14.45 -6.59
CA GLY A 189 -8.63 14.32 -7.42
C GLY A 189 -8.17 15.62 -8.07
N LEU A 190 -8.95 16.70 -7.91
CA LEU A 190 -8.62 17.99 -8.52
C LEU A 190 -7.47 18.69 -7.79
N VAL A 191 -6.68 19.43 -8.56
CA VAL A 191 -5.62 20.33 -8.08
C VAL A 191 -5.77 21.73 -8.67
N ASN A 192 -5.38 22.75 -7.90
CA ASN A 192 -5.39 24.14 -8.36
C ASN A 192 -4.15 24.48 -9.21
N SER A 193 -4.04 25.73 -9.67
CA SER A 193 -2.90 26.18 -10.49
C SER A 193 -1.54 26.11 -9.76
N ALA A 194 -1.54 25.95 -8.44
CA ALA A 194 -0.33 25.73 -7.63
C ALA A 194 -0.06 24.24 -7.34
N GLY A 195 -0.85 23.32 -7.90
CA GLY A 195 -0.74 21.88 -7.67
C GLY A 195 -1.26 21.41 -6.31
N GLN A 196 -2.07 22.23 -5.62
CA GLN A 196 -2.61 21.90 -4.30
C GLN A 196 -3.97 21.22 -4.43
N SER A 197 -4.18 20.15 -3.67
CA SER A 197 -5.46 19.46 -3.51
C SER A 197 -6.20 19.93 -2.26
N ALA A 198 -7.46 19.51 -2.10
CA ALA A 198 -8.23 19.82 -0.89
C ALA A 198 -7.55 19.27 0.38
N SER A 199 -6.99 18.05 0.30
CA SER A 199 -6.25 17.44 1.42
C SER A 199 -4.95 18.19 1.73
N SER A 200 -4.19 18.63 0.72
CA SER A 200 -2.97 19.41 0.96
C SER A 200 -3.27 20.76 1.60
N ILE A 201 -4.35 21.44 1.17
CA ILE A 201 -4.79 22.71 1.74
C ILE A 201 -5.23 22.53 3.20
N ALA A 202 -5.97 21.47 3.53
CA ALA A 202 -6.33 21.16 4.90
C ALA A 202 -5.08 21.01 5.80
N GLY A 203 -4.02 20.38 5.29
CA GLY A 203 -2.71 20.32 5.95
C GLY A 203 -2.08 21.68 6.18
N LEU A 204 -1.98 22.52 5.14
CA LEU A 204 -1.38 23.86 5.22
C LEU A 204 -2.12 24.77 6.22
N THR A 205 -3.45 24.62 6.32
CA THR A 205 -4.30 25.39 7.25
C THR A 205 -4.41 24.78 8.66
N ARG A 206 -3.71 23.67 8.92
CA ARG A 206 -3.75 22.89 10.17
C ARG A 206 -5.16 22.37 10.50
N TRP A 207 -5.93 21.99 9.49
CA TRP A 207 -7.29 21.44 9.61
C TRP A 207 -7.37 19.95 9.25
N ASN A 208 -6.30 19.19 9.47
CA ASN A 208 -6.25 17.76 9.15
C ASN A 208 -7.36 16.95 9.84
N HIS A 209 -7.54 17.11 11.15
CA HIS A 209 -8.53 16.33 11.90
C HIS A 209 -9.97 16.63 11.47
N GLY A 210 -10.29 17.88 11.18
CA GLY A 210 -11.65 18.25 10.74
C GLY A 210 -11.94 17.80 9.31
N PHE A 211 -10.97 17.90 8.41
CA PHE A 211 -11.06 17.36 7.05
C PHE A 211 -11.22 15.84 7.09
N GLN A 212 -10.40 15.17 7.90
CA GLN A 212 -10.42 13.73 8.09
C GLN A 212 -11.79 13.26 8.61
N GLN A 213 -12.29 13.85 9.70
CA GLN A 213 -13.62 13.53 10.23
C GLN A 213 -14.74 13.76 9.19
N ALA A 214 -14.66 14.84 8.41
CA ALA A 214 -15.66 15.14 7.40
C ALA A 214 -15.70 14.08 6.28
N VAL A 215 -14.54 13.64 5.80
CA VAL A 215 -14.44 12.54 4.81
C VAL A 215 -14.92 11.23 5.43
N GLN A 216 -14.52 10.93 6.67
CA GLN A 216 -14.95 9.75 7.40
C GLN A 216 -16.48 9.67 7.51
N ASP A 217 -17.14 10.77 7.92
CA ASP A 217 -18.59 10.83 8.07
C ASP A 217 -19.32 10.50 6.75
N VAL A 218 -18.77 10.95 5.61
CA VAL A 218 -19.32 10.68 4.27
C VAL A 218 -19.21 9.20 3.92
N ILE A 219 -18.06 8.58 4.21
CA ILE A 219 -17.84 7.14 4.00
C ILE A 219 -18.77 6.32 4.91
N LEU A 220 -18.91 6.74 6.17
CA LEU A 220 -19.83 6.12 7.12
C LEU A 220 -21.30 6.29 6.72
N ALA A 221 -21.67 7.37 6.03
CA ALA A 221 -23.00 7.52 5.44
C ALA A 221 -23.24 6.61 4.20
N GLY A 222 -22.23 5.84 3.78
CA GLY A 222 -22.34 4.93 2.63
C GLY A 222 -22.06 5.60 1.29
N LYS A 223 -21.49 6.80 1.27
CA LYS A 223 -21.04 7.48 0.04
C LYS A 223 -19.53 7.34 -0.11
N THR A 224 -19.05 7.03 -1.32
CA THR A 224 -17.61 7.03 -1.62
C THR A 224 -17.22 8.38 -2.21
N PRO A 225 -16.25 9.09 -1.60
CA PRO A 225 -15.64 10.24 -2.25
C PRO A 225 -15.09 9.84 -3.61
N GLN A 226 -15.45 10.59 -4.64
CA GLN A 226 -14.97 10.34 -6.00
C GLN A 226 -13.62 11.03 -6.21
N SER A 227 -12.81 10.45 -7.09
CA SER A 227 -11.52 11.01 -7.48
C SER A 227 -11.23 10.69 -8.93
N SER A 228 -11.00 11.70 -9.75
CA SER A 228 -10.47 11.52 -11.11
C SER A 228 -8.99 11.18 -11.14
N ASN A 229 -8.27 11.44 -10.03
CA ASN A 229 -6.85 11.18 -9.89
C ASN A 229 -6.55 10.44 -8.57
N PRO A 230 -6.49 9.10 -8.62
CA PRO A 230 -6.01 8.22 -7.56
C PRO A 230 -4.80 8.71 -6.76
N SER A 231 -3.82 9.27 -7.47
CA SER A 231 -2.54 9.67 -6.88
C SER A 231 -2.67 10.94 -6.04
N VAL A 232 -3.64 11.80 -6.36
CA VAL A 232 -3.98 13.00 -5.56
C VAL A 232 -4.85 12.63 -4.37
N PHE A 233 -5.85 11.77 -4.59
CA PHE A 233 -6.75 11.32 -3.55
C PHE A 233 -7.30 9.93 -3.86
N SER A 234 -6.99 8.99 -2.98
CA SER A 234 -7.62 7.66 -2.92
C SER A 234 -8.35 7.54 -1.58
N PRO A 235 -9.68 7.28 -1.56
CA PRO A 235 -10.41 7.05 -0.31
C PRO A 235 -9.82 5.90 0.51
N LEU A 236 -9.34 4.84 -0.16
CA LEU A 236 -8.74 3.68 0.48
C LEU A 236 -7.43 4.03 1.18
N MET A 237 -6.53 4.73 0.49
CA MET A 237 -5.27 5.18 1.07
C MET A 237 -5.48 6.23 2.16
N PHE A 238 -6.48 7.10 2.00
CA PHE A 238 -6.81 8.13 2.97
C PHE A 238 -7.25 7.51 4.30
N THR A 239 -8.20 6.56 4.26
CA THR A 239 -8.67 5.84 5.46
C THR A 239 -7.58 4.98 6.09
N ALA A 240 -6.72 4.35 5.28
CA ALA A 240 -5.56 3.59 5.76
C ALA A 240 -4.53 4.50 6.48
N ARG A 241 -4.26 5.69 5.94
CA ARG A 241 -3.35 6.70 6.53
C ARG A 241 -3.89 7.26 7.85
N GLY A 242 -5.20 7.40 7.95
CA GLY A 242 -5.89 7.88 9.15
C GLY A 242 -6.15 6.81 10.21
N ASN A 243 -5.85 5.53 9.93
CA ASN A 243 -6.25 4.37 10.74
C ASN A 243 -7.75 4.32 11.03
N GLU A 244 -8.59 4.67 10.05
CA GLU A 244 -10.04 4.71 10.20
C GLU A 244 -10.67 3.36 9.91
N ILE A 245 -10.62 2.46 10.88
CA ILE A 245 -11.00 1.05 10.72
C ILE A 245 -12.44 0.89 10.22
N GLU A 246 -13.40 1.65 10.75
CA GLU A 246 -14.80 1.50 10.38
C GLU A 246 -15.11 2.03 8.97
N ALA A 247 -14.47 3.14 8.59
CA ALA A 247 -14.58 3.67 7.23
C ALA A 247 -13.90 2.72 6.23
N LEU A 248 -12.72 2.19 6.59
CA LEU A 248 -11.99 1.21 5.79
C LEU A 248 -12.82 -0.07 5.56
N LYS A 249 -13.46 -0.63 6.59
CA LYS A 249 -14.38 -1.77 6.45
C LYS A 249 -15.50 -1.49 5.45
N LYS A 250 -16.16 -0.35 5.56
CA LYS A 250 -17.24 0.05 4.64
C LYS A 250 -16.79 0.24 3.20
N LEU A 251 -15.54 0.66 2.98
CA LEU A 251 -14.96 0.70 1.64
C LEU A 251 -14.77 -0.73 1.13
N LEU A 252 -14.12 -1.59 1.92
CA LEU A 252 -13.79 -2.97 1.54
C LEU A 252 -15.00 -3.89 1.35
N GLU A 253 -16.16 -3.59 1.93
CA GLU A 253 -17.42 -4.30 1.67
C GLU A 253 -17.92 -4.15 0.22
N ARG A 254 -17.38 -3.18 -0.54
CA ARG A 254 -17.78 -2.94 -1.93
C ARG A 254 -16.91 -3.71 -2.90
N ALA A 255 -17.54 -4.23 -3.96
CA ALA A 255 -16.86 -5.05 -4.96
C ALA A 255 -15.98 -4.26 -5.94
N ASP A 256 -16.09 -2.93 -5.98
CA ASP A 256 -15.43 -2.04 -6.95
C ASP A 256 -14.13 -1.42 -6.43
N VAL A 257 -13.68 -1.76 -5.21
CA VAL A 257 -12.45 -1.19 -4.64
C VAL A 257 -11.21 -1.84 -5.26
N ASP A 258 -10.37 -1.01 -5.88
CA ASP A 258 -9.05 -1.42 -6.33
C ASP A 258 -8.04 -1.40 -5.17
N LEU A 259 -7.64 -2.58 -4.70
CA LEU A 259 -6.65 -2.75 -3.63
C LEU A 259 -5.20 -2.55 -4.09
N TYR A 260 -4.99 -2.41 -5.40
CA TYR A 260 -3.67 -2.29 -6.02
C TYR A 260 -3.35 -0.86 -6.47
N GLU A 261 -4.27 0.08 -6.25
CA GLU A 261 -4.07 1.51 -6.47
C GLU A 261 -2.79 1.98 -5.75
N GLN A 262 -2.03 2.88 -6.38
CA GLN A 262 -0.78 3.44 -5.86
C GLN A 262 -0.76 4.97 -5.95
N ASP A 263 -0.25 5.62 -4.91
CA ASP A 263 -0.06 7.07 -4.91
C ASP A 263 1.12 7.51 -5.79
N ASP A 264 1.41 8.82 -5.81
CA ASP A 264 2.52 9.38 -6.59
C ASP A 264 3.89 8.82 -6.20
N ASP A 265 4.07 8.26 -5.00
CA ASP A 265 5.31 7.62 -4.56
C ASP A 265 5.31 6.11 -4.87
N GLY A 266 4.21 5.59 -5.40
CA GLY A 266 4.00 4.17 -5.63
C GLY A 266 3.52 3.41 -4.39
N ASN A 267 3.05 4.09 -3.34
CA ASN A 267 2.59 3.40 -2.13
C ASN A 267 1.14 2.94 -2.29
N SER A 268 0.88 1.66 -1.99
CA SER A 268 -0.48 1.13 -1.86
C SER A 268 -1.06 1.41 -0.47
N ALA A 269 -2.37 1.23 -0.30
CA ALA A 269 -3.01 1.35 1.02
C ALA A 269 -2.37 0.41 2.07
N LEU A 270 -1.97 -0.81 1.67
CA LEU A 270 -1.29 -1.77 2.54
C LEU A 270 0.10 -1.27 2.97
N MET A 271 0.85 -0.64 2.06
CA MET A 271 2.14 -0.01 2.39
C MET A 271 1.98 1.18 3.34
N ILE A 272 0.95 2.00 3.14
CA ILE A 272 0.64 3.13 4.02
C ILE A 272 0.35 2.63 5.44
N ALA A 273 -0.51 1.61 5.57
CA ALA A 273 -0.80 0.99 6.86
C ALA A 273 0.46 0.41 7.54
N ALA A 274 1.33 -0.24 6.76
CA ALA A 274 2.61 -0.75 7.24
C ALA A 274 3.55 0.36 7.74
N SER A 275 3.72 1.44 6.95
CA SER A 275 4.56 2.59 7.35
C SER A 275 4.03 3.32 8.57
N GLY A 276 2.70 3.45 8.71
CA GLY A 276 2.03 4.08 9.84
C GLY A 276 2.01 3.21 11.11
N GLY A 277 2.35 1.91 10.98
CA GLY A 277 2.24 0.96 12.09
C GLY A 277 0.79 0.69 12.50
N HIS A 278 -0.13 0.78 11.54
CA HIS A 278 -1.58 0.59 11.69
C HIS A 278 -1.95 -0.88 11.52
N LEU A 279 -1.83 -1.67 12.59
CA LEU A 279 -2.00 -3.12 12.56
C LEU A 279 -3.39 -3.56 12.08
N GLU A 280 -4.44 -2.97 12.64
CA GLU A 280 -5.83 -3.33 12.33
C GLU A 280 -6.18 -2.99 10.87
N ALA A 281 -5.74 -1.82 10.38
CA ALA A 281 -5.94 -1.44 8.99
C ALA A 281 -5.18 -2.38 8.04
N PHE A 282 -3.95 -2.75 8.39
CA PHE A 282 -3.16 -3.71 7.63
C PHE A 282 -3.81 -5.08 7.58
N GLU A 283 -4.30 -5.60 8.71
CA GLU A 283 -5.00 -6.87 8.79
C GLU A 283 -6.23 -6.90 7.88
N LEU A 284 -7.05 -5.84 7.93
CA LEU A 284 -8.25 -5.73 7.08
C LEU A 284 -7.91 -5.73 5.60
N LEU A 285 -6.93 -4.93 5.19
CA LEU A 285 -6.47 -4.86 3.80
C LEU A 285 -5.90 -6.20 3.33
N LEU A 286 -5.16 -6.89 4.21
CA LEU A 286 -4.57 -8.18 3.91
C LEU A 286 -5.65 -9.25 3.69
N ARG A 287 -6.63 -9.33 4.60
CA ARG A 287 -7.79 -10.23 4.50
C ARG A 287 -8.69 -9.91 3.30
N ALA A 288 -8.70 -8.66 2.83
CA ALA A 288 -9.38 -8.27 1.60
C ALA A 288 -8.63 -8.68 0.32
N GLY A 289 -7.38 -9.17 0.42
CA GLY A 289 -6.60 -9.63 -0.73
C GLY A 289 -5.63 -8.60 -1.31
N ALA A 290 -5.25 -7.57 -0.54
CA ALA A 290 -4.24 -6.61 -0.96
C ALA A 290 -2.90 -7.30 -1.25
N ASN A 291 -2.22 -6.90 -2.32
CA ASN A 291 -1.00 -7.56 -2.76
C ASN A 291 0.21 -7.06 -1.98
N ILE A 292 0.73 -7.94 -1.12
CA ILE A 292 1.90 -7.68 -0.29
C ILE A 292 3.23 -7.57 -1.06
N LYS A 293 3.27 -8.10 -2.29
CA LYS A 293 4.45 -8.09 -3.16
C LYS A 293 4.55 -6.83 -4.02
N LEU A 294 3.55 -5.96 -4.00
CA LEU A 294 3.68 -4.66 -4.67
C LEU A 294 4.91 -3.95 -4.13
N SER A 295 5.61 -3.25 -5.02
CA SER A 295 6.75 -2.40 -4.69
C SER A 295 6.45 -0.96 -5.07
N ASN A 296 6.84 -0.01 -4.23
CA ASN A 296 6.76 1.41 -4.56
C ASN A 296 7.93 1.84 -5.45
N LYS A 297 8.01 3.13 -5.80
CA LYS A 297 9.07 3.67 -6.67
C LYS A 297 10.48 3.56 -6.08
N TYR A 298 10.59 3.34 -4.77
CA TYR A 298 11.85 3.14 -4.06
C TYR A 298 12.25 1.65 -3.97
N GLY A 299 11.41 0.74 -4.48
CA GLY A 299 11.62 -0.71 -4.38
C GLY A 299 11.17 -1.29 -3.03
N ASP A 300 10.54 -0.50 -2.17
CA ASP A 300 10.01 -0.97 -0.90
C ASP A 300 8.69 -1.70 -1.08
N THR A 301 8.53 -2.80 -0.35
CA THR A 301 7.29 -3.56 -0.25
C THR A 301 6.62 -3.28 1.10
N SER A 302 5.36 -3.66 1.27
CA SER A 302 4.71 -3.54 2.59
C SER A 302 5.52 -4.26 3.67
N ILE A 303 6.18 -5.37 3.33
CA ILE A 303 7.07 -6.12 4.23
C ILE A 303 8.31 -5.32 4.63
N SER A 304 9.01 -4.68 3.69
CA SER A 304 10.24 -3.92 4.02
C SER A 304 9.90 -2.74 4.92
N LEU A 305 8.76 -2.07 4.68
CA LEU A 305 8.27 -0.98 5.51
C LEU A 305 7.93 -1.42 6.94
N LEU A 306 7.46 -2.65 7.14
CA LEU A 306 7.22 -3.21 8.48
C LEU A 306 8.52 -3.46 9.25
N GLU A 307 9.61 -3.85 8.57
CA GLU A 307 10.92 -4.05 9.21
C GLU A 307 11.52 -2.76 9.74
N LEU A 308 11.25 -1.65 9.06
CA LEU A 308 11.68 -0.32 9.47
C LEU A 308 10.87 0.21 10.66
N ASN A 309 9.72 -0.39 10.93
CA ASN A 309 8.81 0.06 11.98
C ASN A 309 9.13 -0.60 13.33
N GLN A 310 9.09 0.17 14.42
CA GLN A 310 9.38 -0.35 15.77
C GLN A 310 8.36 -1.42 16.21
N LYS A 311 7.17 -1.45 15.59
CA LYS A 311 6.10 -2.44 15.86
C LYS A 311 6.18 -3.70 15.00
N GLY A 312 7.27 -3.92 14.26
CA GLY A 312 7.40 -5.02 13.30
C GLY A 312 7.10 -6.41 13.88
N ASP A 313 7.37 -6.66 15.17
CA ASP A 313 7.10 -7.96 15.79
C ASP A 313 5.62 -8.34 15.87
N VAL A 314 4.72 -7.37 16.08
CA VAL A 314 3.28 -7.63 16.15
C VAL A 314 2.74 -7.92 14.75
N PHE A 315 3.21 -7.19 13.74
CA PHE A 315 2.89 -7.47 12.35
C PHE A 315 3.41 -8.83 11.89
N ASN A 316 4.60 -9.22 12.35
CA ASN A 316 5.13 -10.55 12.08
C ASN A 316 4.22 -11.63 12.64
N GLN A 317 3.72 -11.46 13.86
CA GLN A 317 2.77 -12.39 14.46
C GLN A 317 1.48 -12.49 13.62
N LEU A 318 0.89 -11.35 13.27
CA LEU A 318 -0.30 -11.28 12.42
C LEU A 318 -0.09 -11.99 11.07
N MET A 319 1.05 -11.75 10.41
CA MET A 319 1.37 -12.35 9.12
C MET A 319 1.55 -13.87 9.21
N LEU A 320 2.06 -14.38 10.34
CA LEU A 320 2.19 -15.81 10.60
C LEU A 320 0.83 -16.46 10.85
N GLU A 321 -0.05 -15.78 11.58
CA GLU A 321 -1.44 -16.21 11.80
C GLU A 321 -2.22 -16.23 10.48
N TYR A 322 -2.10 -15.18 9.67
CA TYR A 322 -2.70 -15.15 8.34
C TYR A 322 -2.17 -16.26 7.43
N ALA A 323 -0.85 -16.48 7.41
CA ALA A 323 -0.25 -17.61 6.68
C ALA A 323 -0.74 -18.98 7.22
N HIS A 324 -1.06 -19.04 8.52
CA HIS A 324 -1.69 -20.19 9.15
C HIS A 324 -3.17 -20.37 8.73
N GLU A 325 -3.85 -19.34 8.27
CA GLU A 325 -5.23 -19.45 7.76
C GLU A 325 -5.27 -19.72 6.26
N ASP A 326 -4.45 -19.01 5.47
CA ASP A 326 -4.54 -18.96 4.00
C ASP A 326 -3.91 -20.18 3.28
N GLY A 327 -3.14 -21.02 4.00
CA GLY A 327 -2.73 -22.35 3.55
C GLY A 327 -1.72 -22.43 2.39
N ASN A 328 -1.67 -21.46 1.47
CA ASN A 328 -0.68 -21.32 0.40
C ASN A 328 -0.68 -19.92 -0.24
N GLY A 329 -1.02 -18.90 0.57
CA GLY A 329 -1.20 -17.51 0.12
C GLY A 329 0.07 -16.81 -0.39
N PRO A 330 -0.08 -15.61 -0.98
CA PRO A 330 1.05 -14.80 -1.45
C PRO A 330 2.02 -14.39 -0.33
N ILE A 331 1.64 -14.52 0.94
CA ILE A 331 2.47 -14.28 2.13
C ILE A 331 3.39 -15.46 2.43
N GLY A 332 3.15 -16.61 1.81
CA GLY A 332 3.73 -17.85 2.28
C GLY A 332 5.27 -17.87 2.26
N PHE A 333 5.86 -17.26 1.22
CA PHE A 333 7.31 -17.09 1.13
C PHE A 333 7.87 -16.31 2.33
N TYR A 334 7.21 -15.24 2.76
CA TYR A 334 7.65 -14.41 3.88
C TYR A 334 7.60 -15.16 5.21
N ALA A 335 6.50 -15.87 5.45
CA ALA A 335 6.27 -16.58 6.70
C ALA A 335 7.38 -17.61 6.99
N LEU A 336 7.77 -18.39 5.97
CA LEU A 336 8.82 -19.42 6.14
C LEU A 336 10.19 -18.80 6.40
N HIS A 337 10.60 -17.79 5.63
CA HIS A 337 11.90 -17.12 5.84
C HIS A 337 11.99 -16.46 7.22
N ARG A 338 10.88 -15.88 7.71
CA ARG A 338 10.82 -15.29 9.05
C ARG A 338 10.85 -16.30 10.17
N ALA A 339 10.07 -17.38 10.07
CA ALA A 339 10.11 -18.47 11.03
C ALA A 339 11.54 -19.02 11.19
N VAL A 340 12.24 -19.16 10.06
CA VAL A 340 13.65 -19.57 10.04
C VAL A 340 14.58 -18.52 10.63
N LYS A 341 14.41 -17.22 10.32
CA LYS A 341 15.23 -16.13 10.89
C LYS A 341 15.09 -16.04 12.42
N ARG A 342 13.94 -16.44 12.97
CA ARG A 342 13.69 -16.58 14.42
C ARG A 342 14.21 -17.90 15.01
N GLY A 343 14.49 -18.90 14.18
CA GLY A 343 14.88 -20.24 14.62
C GLY A 343 13.73 -21.06 15.21
N ASP A 344 12.48 -20.73 14.89
CA ASP A 344 11.29 -21.39 15.43
C ASP A 344 11.00 -22.71 14.70
N LEU A 345 11.56 -23.81 15.23
CA LEU A 345 11.44 -25.15 14.65
C LEU A 345 9.99 -25.58 14.43
N ASN A 346 9.10 -25.32 15.40
CA ASN A 346 7.71 -25.76 15.36
C ASN A 346 6.95 -25.05 14.24
N LEU A 347 7.16 -23.74 14.13
CA LEU A 347 6.52 -22.95 13.09
C LEU A 347 7.05 -23.31 11.70
N VAL A 348 8.35 -23.54 11.55
CA VAL A 348 8.93 -24.03 10.29
C VAL A 348 8.31 -25.38 9.92
N HIS A 349 8.17 -26.32 10.85
CA HIS A 349 7.51 -27.61 10.63
C HIS A 349 6.06 -27.45 10.11
N ILE A 350 5.27 -26.59 10.75
CA ILE A 350 3.88 -26.33 10.36
C ILE A 350 3.83 -25.76 8.93
N LEU A 351 4.66 -24.76 8.62
CA LEU A 351 4.68 -24.11 7.31
C LEU A 351 5.14 -25.07 6.20
N THR A 352 6.21 -25.86 6.42
CA THR A 352 6.66 -26.83 5.42
C THR A 352 5.67 -27.98 5.22
N SER A 353 4.98 -28.44 6.27
CA SER A 353 3.95 -29.48 6.17
C SER A 353 2.76 -29.08 5.29
N ARG A 354 2.56 -27.79 5.06
CA ARG A 354 1.51 -27.23 4.20
C ARG A 354 1.94 -27.00 2.76
N GLY A 355 3.15 -27.40 2.39
CA GLY A 355 3.64 -27.34 1.01
C GLY A 355 4.28 -26.01 0.62
N TYR A 356 4.69 -25.20 1.61
CA TYR A 356 5.43 -23.98 1.35
C TYR A 356 6.79 -24.29 0.71
N ASP A 357 7.18 -23.51 -0.31
CA ASP A 357 8.42 -23.74 -1.05
C ASP A 357 9.66 -23.46 -0.17
N VAL A 358 10.35 -24.55 0.20
CA VAL A 358 11.59 -24.51 0.99
C VAL A 358 12.82 -24.02 0.22
N ASN A 359 12.70 -23.80 -1.09
CA ASN A 359 13.77 -23.31 -1.97
C ASN A 359 13.49 -21.91 -2.52
N ALA A 360 12.39 -21.26 -2.12
CA ALA A 360 12.10 -19.89 -2.51
C ALA A 360 13.20 -18.92 -2.03
N PHE A 361 13.39 -17.81 -2.74
CA PHE A 361 14.31 -16.75 -2.35
C PHE A 361 13.57 -15.63 -1.62
N ASP A 362 14.20 -15.04 -0.60
CA ASP A 362 13.80 -13.75 -0.04
C ASP A 362 14.31 -12.56 -0.89
N ALA A 363 13.98 -11.34 -0.44
CA ALA A 363 14.40 -10.09 -1.11
C ALA A 363 15.93 -9.91 -1.16
N ASP A 364 16.66 -10.53 -0.24
CA ASP A 364 18.13 -10.49 -0.18
C ASP A 364 18.78 -11.65 -0.98
N GLY A 365 17.97 -12.51 -1.60
CA GLY A 365 18.42 -13.66 -2.38
C GLY A 365 18.89 -14.85 -1.53
N TYR A 366 18.44 -14.97 -0.28
CA TYR A 366 18.65 -16.16 0.56
C TYR A 366 17.48 -17.13 0.45
N THR A 367 17.76 -18.43 0.47
CA THR A 367 16.76 -19.47 0.70
C THR A 367 16.55 -19.70 2.20
N PRO A 368 15.43 -20.32 2.63
CA PRO A 368 15.21 -20.71 4.02
C PRO A 368 16.41 -21.49 4.59
N LEU A 369 16.97 -22.43 3.84
CA LEU A 369 18.13 -23.21 4.29
C LEU A 369 19.38 -22.34 4.52
N THR A 370 19.66 -21.39 3.63
CA THR A 370 20.80 -20.47 3.80
C THR A 370 20.60 -19.52 4.99
N LEU A 371 19.37 -19.08 5.27
CA LEU A 371 19.05 -18.31 6.47
C LEU A 371 19.24 -19.13 7.75
N ALA A 372 18.78 -20.39 7.76
CA ALA A 372 18.96 -21.29 8.90
C ALA A 372 20.45 -21.53 9.20
N ALA A 373 21.24 -21.76 8.16
CA ALA A 373 22.69 -21.93 8.24
C ALA A 373 23.39 -20.66 8.77
N ARG A 374 23.01 -19.48 8.26
CA ARG A 374 23.50 -18.18 8.75
C ARG A 374 23.10 -17.93 10.21
N GLY A 375 21.90 -18.37 10.60
CA GLY A 375 21.37 -18.30 11.96
C GLY A 375 22.06 -19.26 12.94
N GLY A 376 22.63 -20.37 12.47
CA GLY A 376 23.20 -21.42 13.31
C GLY A 376 22.16 -22.44 13.81
N TYR A 377 21.00 -22.53 13.15
CA TYR A 377 19.87 -23.35 13.59
C TYR A 377 19.93 -24.78 13.02
N GLY A 378 20.73 -25.66 13.63
CA GLY A 378 20.96 -27.03 13.15
C GLY A 378 19.70 -27.86 12.94
N GLY A 379 18.78 -27.86 13.92
CA GLY A 379 17.51 -28.59 13.81
C GLY A 379 16.60 -28.05 12.71
N VAL A 380 16.60 -26.72 12.48
CA VAL A 380 15.84 -26.11 11.38
C VAL A 380 16.45 -26.50 10.02
N CYS A 381 17.79 -26.55 9.90
CA CYS A 381 18.45 -27.04 8.70
C CYS A 381 18.06 -28.50 8.39
N GLU A 382 18.09 -29.37 9.42
CA GLU A 382 17.73 -30.79 9.26
C GLU A 382 16.29 -30.95 8.80
N LEU A 383 15.36 -30.21 9.39
CA LEU A 383 13.96 -30.20 9.00
C LEU A 383 13.76 -29.71 7.55
N LEU A 384 14.39 -28.59 7.17
CA LEU A 384 14.29 -28.05 5.80
C LEU A 384 14.86 -29.02 4.77
N ILE A 385 16.00 -29.66 5.07
CA ILE A 385 16.61 -30.69 4.21
C ILE A 385 15.67 -31.88 4.05
N SER A 386 15.05 -32.34 5.16
CA SER A 386 14.08 -33.44 5.11
C SER A 386 12.83 -33.11 4.26
N CYS A 387 12.51 -31.82 4.13
CA CYS A 387 11.44 -31.29 3.27
C CYS A 387 11.89 -31.01 1.83
N GLY A 388 13.12 -31.35 1.44
CA GLY A 388 13.63 -31.19 0.06
C GLY A 388 14.37 -29.87 -0.22
N ALA A 389 14.89 -29.19 0.80
CA ALA A 389 15.73 -28.02 0.60
C ALA A 389 17.07 -28.39 -0.05
N LYS A 390 17.49 -27.63 -1.06
CA LYS A 390 18.72 -27.88 -1.82
C LYS A 390 19.93 -27.16 -1.21
N CYS A 391 21.00 -27.90 -0.99
CA CYS A 391 22.24 -27.40 -0.37
C CYS A 391 23.20 -26.69 -1.34
N ASP A 392 22.98 -26.82 -2.65
CA ASP A 392 23.85 -26.32 -3.72
C ASP A 392 23.45 -24.95 -4.27
N ILE A 393 22.31 -24.41 -3.82
CA ILE A 393 21.82 -23.09 -4.20
C ILE A 393 22.81 -22.02 -3.70
N LYS A 394 23.15 -21.09 -4.60
CA LYS A 394 23.98 -19.93 -4.29
C LYS A 394 23.09 -18.70 -4.16
N ASN A 395 23.37 -17.87 -3.16
CA ASN A 395 22.71 -16.58 -3.02
C ASN A 395 23.21 -15.57 -4.08
N ALA A 396 22.64 -14.36 -4.09
CA ALA A 396 23.04 -13.27 -4.98
C ALA A 396 24.53 -12.86 -4.86
N ARG A 397 25.20 -13.21 -3.76
CA ARG A 397 26.63 -12.97 -3.51
C ARG A 397 27.51 -14.17 -3.89
N HIS A 398 26.97 -15.17 -4.58
CA HIS A 398 27.61 -16.43 -4.92
C HIS A 398 28.10 -17.27 -3.72
N GLU A 399 27.53 -17.05 -2.54
CA GLU A 399 27.82 -17.81 -1.33
C GLU A 399 26.95 -19.07 -1.28
N THR A 400 27.58 -20.22 -1.07
CA THR A 400 26.88 -21.49 -0.81
C THR A 400 26.49 -21.59 0.66
N THR A 401 25.43 -22.35 0.97
CA THR A 401 24.97 -22.66 2.35
C THR A 401 26.12 -23.09 3.27
N LEU A 402 27.03 -23.95 2.79
CA LEU A 402 28.19 -24.43 3.56
C LEU A 402 29.16 -23.29 3.94
N LEU A 403 29.38 -22.33 3.04
CA LEU A 403 30.26 -21.19 3.30
C LEU A 403 29.67 -20.29 4.40
N LEU A 404 28.35 -20.08 4.37
CA LEU A 404 27.64 -19.29 5.39
C LEU A 404 27.66 -19.97 6.76
N ALA A 405 27.49 -21.29 6.81
CA ALA A 405 27.63 -22.07 8.04
C ALA A 405 29.03 -21.93 8.64
N ARG A 406 30.09 -22.04 7.81
CA ARG A 406 31.49 -21.89 8.25
C ARG A 406 31.88 -20.48 8.70
N LYS A 407 31.26 -19.45 8.14
CA LYS A 407 31.52 -18.05 8.53
C LYS A 407 31.04 -17.75 9.95
N LYS A 408 30.13 -18.54 10.52
CA LYS A 408 29.69 -18.38 11.90
C LYS A 408 30.59 -19.18 12.86
N TRP A 409 31.17 -18.50 13.85
CA TRP A 409 32.05 -19.11 14.87
C TRP A 409 31.31 -19.99 15.90
N TYR A 410 29.98 -19.93 15.94
CA TYR A 410 29.13 -20.71 16.85
C TYR A 410 28.13 -21.54 16.05
N GLY A 411 28.43 -22.83 15.86
CA GLY A 411 27.44 -23.79 15.35
C GLY A 411 28.01 -24.94 14.50
N ASN A 412 28.87 -25.77 15.08
CA ASN A 412 29.33 -27.03 14.45
C ASN A 412 28.15 -27.86 13.90
N ASP A 413 27.01 -27.82 14.58
CA ASP A 413 25.84 -28.64 14.23
C ASP A 413 25.29 -28.31 12.83
N THR A 414 25.22 -27.03 12.45
CA THR A 414 24.75 -26.64 11.10
C THR A 414 25.70 -27.10 10.00
N GLU A 415 27.00 -26.87 10.18
CA GLU A 415 28.02 -27.33 9.23
C GLU A 415 27.98 -28.86 9.13
N ILE A 416 27.85 -29.57 10.26
CA ILE A 416 27.74 -31.03 10.31
C ILE A 416 26.52 -31.51 9.52
N VAL A 417 25.34 -30.91 9.73
CA VAL A 417 24.10 -31.27 9.02
C VAL A 417 24.24 -31.05 7.51
N ILE A 418 24.75 -29.89 7.09
CA ILE A 418 24.93 -29.58 5.65
C ILE A 418 25.98 -30.52 5.02
N LEU A 419 27.11 -30.76 5.69
CA LEU A 419 28.13 -31.70 5.21
C LEU A 419 27.61 -33.13 5.13
N ASN A 420 26.77 -33.54 6.09
CA ASN A 420 26.14 -34.85 6.06
C ASN A 420 25.28 -35.01 4.81
N GLU A 421 24.46 -34.00 4.49
CA GLU A 421 23.58 -34.06 3.32
C GLU A 421 24.37 -34.02 2.00
N LEU A 422 25.37 -33.14 1.88
CA LEU A 422 26.24 -33.10 0.70
C LEU A 422 26.97 -34.44 0.49
N ALA A 423 27.45 -35.05 1.58
CA ALA A 423 28.11 -36.35 1.54
C ALA A 423 27.15 -37.49 1.16
N ARG A 424 25.89 -37.43 1.60
CA ARG A 424 24.84 -38.38 1.19
C ARG A 424 24.54 -38.26 -0.29
N ALA A 425 24.26 -37.05 -0.77
CA ALA A 425 23.97 -36.78 -2.17
C ALA A 425 25.11 -37.28 -3.08
N LEU A 426 26.37 -36.98 -2.73
CA LEU A 426 27.55 -37.44 -3.47
C LEU A 426 27.59 -38.97 -3.62
N VAL A 427 27.29 -39.70 -2.54
CA VAL A 427 27.35 -41.17 -2.51
C VAL A 427 26.16 -41.81 -3.24
N VAL A 428 24.99 -41.18 -3.20
CA VAL A 428 23.75 -41.65 -3.83
C VAL A 428 23.70 -41.35 -5.34
N ASP A 429 24.11 -40.15 -5.76
CA ASP A 429 24.19 -39.77 -7.17
C ASP A 429 25.34 -40.51 -7.86
N GLY A 430 26.43 -40.66 -7.11
CA GLY A 430 27.67 -41.30 -7.51
C GLY A 430 28.53 -40.43 -8.42
N SER A 431 29.83 -40.67 -8.38
CA SER A 431 30.79 -39.99 -9.25
C SER A 431 31.84 -40.95 -9.81
N GLN A 432 32.61 -40.47 -10.78
CA GLN A 432 33.74 -41.21 -11.32
C GLN A 432 34.87 -41.23 -10.29
N VAL A 433 35.35 -42.43 -9.98
CA VAL A 433 36.52 -42.65 -9.12
C VAL A 433 37.45 -43.68 -9.76
N LYS A 434 38.75 -43.58 -9.51
CA LYS A 434 39.71 -44.61 -9.93
C LYS A 434 39.73 -45.71 -8.89
N LYS A 435 39.39 -46.93 -9.28
CA LYS A 435 39.42 -48.09 -8.39
C LYS A 435 40.72 -48.87 -8.57
N HIS A 436 41.41 -49.16 -7.46
CA HIS A 436 42.54 -50.09 -7.49
C HIS A 436 42.05 -51.53 -7.37
N SER A 437 42.48 -52.37 -8.31
CA SER A 437 42.19 -53.81 -8.31
C SER A 437 43.25 -54.62 -7.55
N ARG A 438 42.85 -55.81 -7.06
CA ARG A 438 43.75 -56.81 -6.44
C ARG A 438 44.60 -56.24 -5.28
N GLY A 439 44.00 -55.44 -4.39
CA GLY A 439 44.69 -54.89 -3.21
C GLY A 439 45.87 -53.97 -3.56
N GLY A 440 45.78 -53.27 -4.70
CA GLY A 440 46.81 -52.33 -5.15
C GLY A 440 47.84 -52.91 -6.12
N LYS A 441 47.83 -54.21 -6.43
CA LYS A 441 48.78 -54.81 -7.40
C LYS A 441 48.49 -54.43 -8.87
N GLY A 442 47.23 -54.17 -9.21
CA GLY A 442 46.82 -53.79 -10.57
C GLY A 442 46.95 -52.29 -10.87
N SER A 443 46.78 -51.92 -12.13
CA SER A 443 46.56 -50.53 -12.53
C SER A 443 45.18 -50.04 -12.05
N PRO A 444 45.06 -48.78 -11.61
CA PRO A 444 43.77 -48.17 -11.35
C PRO A 444 42.97 -48.06 -12.64
N HIS A 445 41.66 -48.27 -12.56
CA HIS A 445 40.72 -48.10 -13.68
C HIS A 445 39.56 -47.21 -13.24
N SER A 446 39.05 -46.40 -14.17
CA SER A 446 37.88 -45.56 -13.93
C SER A 446 36.65 -46.42 -13.65
N ASN A 447 35.88 -46.05 -12.63
CA ASN A 447 34.67 -46.73 -12.23
C ASN A 447 33.69 -45.71 -11.62
N VAL A 448 32.41 -45.81 -11.95
CA VAL A 448 31.37 -45.03 -11.27
C VAL A 448 31.11 -45.69 -9.91
N LEU A 449 31.36 -44.96 -8.84
CA LEU A 449 30.99 -45.38 -7.49
C LEU A 449 29.66 -44.74 -7.15
N ARG A 450 28.63 -45.55 -6.95
CA ARG A 450 27.30 -45.13 -6.53
C ARG A 450 26.80 -46.11 -5.49
N LYS A 451 26.28 -45.66 -4.35
CA LYS A 451 25.67 -46.54 -3.34
C LYS A 451 24.15 -46.43 -3.46
N MET A 452 23.46 -47.56 -3.59
CA MET A 452 22.00 -47.56 -3.55
C MET A 452 21.53 -47.47 -2.10
N GLU A 453 20.57 -46.59 -1.83
CA GLU A 453 19.99 -46.32 -0.50
C GLU A 453 19.59 -47.60 0.26
N THR A 454 19.27 -48.69 -0.46
CA THR A 454 18.74 -49.91 0.14
C THR A 454 19.70 -51.10 0.19
N ARG A 455 20.92 -51.08 -0.39
CA ARG A 455 21.87 -52.21 -0.28
C ARG A 455 23.26 -51.92 -0.86
N GLY A 456 24.22 -51.66 0.04
CA GLY A 456 25.67 -51.89 -0.16
C GLY A 456 26.36 -51.10 -1.27
N ILE A 457 27.70 -51.14 -1.27
CA ILE A 457 28.49 -50.59 -2.38
C ILE A 457 28.52 -51.63 -3.51
N PRO A 458 28.15 -51.26 -4.75
CA PRO A 458 28.24 -52.16 -5.88
C PRO A 458 29.71 -52.46 -6.19
N ARG A 459 30.08 -53.75 -6.18
CA ARG A 459 31.27 -54.17 -6.92
C ARG A 459 30.93 -54.12 -8.41
N GLY A 460 31.47 -53.13 -9.12
CA GLY A 460 31.28 -52.88 -10.56
C GLY A 460 30.83 -54.08 -11.41
N GLY A 461 29.72 -53.89 -12.12
CA GLY A 461 29.07 -54.85 -13.02
C GLY A 461 27.54 -54.88 -12.83
N LYS A 462 26.79 -55.16 -13.92
CA LYS A 462 25.31 -55.13 -14.04
C LYS A 462 24.53 -56.17 -13.18
N SER A 463 25.13 -56.80 -12.17
CA SER A 463 24.51 -57.90 -11.41
C SER A 463 24.25 -57.53 -9.95
N SER A 464 23.00 -57.70 -9.51
CA SER A 464 22.53 -57.49 -8.13
C SER A 464 23.16 -58.41 -7.08
N ARG A 465 23.94 -59.43 -7.50
CA ARG A 465 24.63 -60.40 -6.61
C ARG A 465 25.98 -59.89 -6.07
N ARG A 466 26.31 -58.61 -6.25
CA ARG A 466 27.64 -58.02 -5.97
C ARG A 466 27.64 -56.88 -4.96
N ASN A 467 26.55 -56.67 -4.24
CA ASN A 467 26.48 -55.62 -3.23
C ASN A 467 27.22 -56.09 -1.99
N VAL A 468 28.33 -55.43 -1.67
CA VAL A 468 29.10 -55.74 -0.46
C VAL A 468 28.79 -54.69 0.59
N ILE A 469 28.39 -55.17 1.76
CA ILE A 469 28.14 -54.33 2.92
C ILE A 469 29.49 -53.81 3.40
N CYS A 470 29.56 -52.50 3.55
CA CYS A 470 30.76 -51.83 4.05
C CYS A 470 30.69 -51.80 5.56
N LYS A 471 31.81 -52.13 6.20
CA LYS A 471 31.98 -52.17 7.65
C LYS A 471 32.59 -50.86 8.15
N ALA A 472 33.57 -50.33 7.42
CA ALA A 472 34.23 -49.07 7.71
C ALA A 472 34.73 -48.41 6.42
N ALA A 473 34.96 -47.10 6.47
CA ALA A 473 35.63 -46.35 5.42
C ALA A 473 36.57 -45.34 6.08
N GLU A 474 37.75 -45.16 5.51
CA GLU A 474 38.80 -44.30 6.07
C GLU A 474 39.51 -43.55 4.93
N VAL A 475 39.95 -42.33 5.23
CA VAL A 475 40.71 -41.50 4.29
C VAL A 475 42.15 -42.02 4.22
N GLY A 476 42.70 -42.06 3.02
CA GLY A 476 44.06 -42.53 2.76
C GLY A 476 44.18 -44.04 2.50
N PRO A 477 45.40 -44.51 2.22
CA PRO A 477 45.69 -45.89 1.88
C PRO A 477 45.88 -46.78 3.13
N GLY A 478 45.21 -47.94 3.15
CA GLY A 478 45.45 -48.98 4.15
C GLY A 478 46.88 -49.57 4.10
N GLU A 479 47.35 -50.14 5.22
CA GLU A 479 48.73 -50.62 5.37
C GLU A 479 49.14 -51.68 4.32
N LYS A 480 48.24 -52.63 4.02
CA LYS A 480 48.48 -53.67 3.00
C LYS A 480 48.65 -53.09 1.61
N PHE A 481 47.94 -52.00 1.31
CA PHE A 481 48.06 -51.30 0.03
C PHE A 481 49.40 -50.57 -0.07
N ARG A 482 49.80 -49.86 1.00
CA ARG A 482 51.14 -49.24 1.09
C ARG A 482 52.24 -50.27 0.83
N TRP A 483 52.15 -51.44 1.47
CA TRP A 483 53.12 -52.52 1.25
C TRP A 483 53.16 -53.03 -0.20
N ASN A 484 52.00 -53.23 -0.82
CA ASN A 484 51.89 -53.74 -2.19
C ASN A 484 52.35 -52.73 -3.25
N ARG A 485 52.25 -51.43 -2.98
CA ARG A 485 52.65 -50.35 -3.88
C ARG A 485 53.92 -49.61 -3.46
N ARG A 486 54.67 -50.09 -2.47
CA ARG A 486 55.90 -49.46 -1.92
C ARG A 486 56.99 -49.08 -2.94
N ARG A 487 56.95 -49.63 -4.16
CA ARG A 487 57.87 -49.33 -5.27
C ARG A 487 57.30 -48.36 -6.30
N LYS A 488 56.11 -47.80 -6.07
CA LYS A 488 55.40 -46.87 -6.96
C LYS A 488 55.19 -45.54 -6.25
N PHE A 489 55.17 -44.45 -7.02
CA PHE A 489 55.05 -43.07 -6.50
C PHE A 489 53.60 -42.61 -6.28
N ASP A 490 52.60 -43.48 -6.44
CA ASP A 490 51.17 -43.17 -6.38
C ASP A 490 50.48 -43.70 -5.12
N VAL A 491 51.23 -43.95 -4.05
CA VAL A 491 50.69 -44.54 -2.81
C VAL A 491 49.84 -43.53 -2.04
N GLU A 492 50.25 -42.26 -2.03
CA GLU A 492 49.60 -41.16 -1.29
C GLU A 492 48.96 -40.15 -2.28
N GLU A 493 48.26 -40.65 -3.30
CA GLU A 493 47.52 -39.78 -4.24
C GLU A 493 46.46 -38.99 -3.45
N SER A 494 46.41 -37.67 -3.66
CA SER A 494 45.45 -36.81 -2.97
C SER A 494 44.02 -37.20 -3.39
N GLY A 495 43.14 -37.44 -2.43
CA GLY A 495 41.80 -37.98 -2.69
C GLY A 495 41.71 -39.51 -2.63
N MET A 496 42.76 -40.21 -2.19
CA MET A 496 42.72 -41.63 -1.85
C MET A 496 41.84 -41.86 -0.61
N PHE A 497 40.92 -42.83 -0.70
CA PHE A 497 40.22 -43.40 0.44
C PHE A 497 40.04 -44.90 0.25
N HIS A 498 39.76 -45.61 1.33
CA HIS A 498 39.53 -47.05 1.27
C HIS A 498 38.31 -47.48 2.07
N VAL A 499 37.72 -48.59 1.64
CA VAL A 499 36.53 -49.15 2.24
C VAL A 499 36.80 -50.57 2.66
N VAL A 500 36.51 -50.87 3.93
CA VAL A 500 36.61 -52.20 4.52
C VAL A 500 35.26 -52.87 4.41
N THR A 501 35.23 -54.03 3.77
CA THR A 501 34.02 -54.84 3.61
C THR A 501 33.79 -55.72 4.85
N THR A 502 32.56 -56.22 5.04
CA THR A 502 32.24 -57.18 6.13
C THR A 502 33.08 -58.46 6.10
N LYS A 503 33.67 -58.80 4.95
CA LYS A 503 34.60 -59.92 4.79
C LYS A 503 36.07 -59.52 5.03
N ASN A 504 36.33 -58.39 5.70
CA ASN A 504 37.66 -57.80 5.95
C ASN A 504 38.53 -57.64 4.68
N ASN A 505 37.91 -57.46 3.51
CA ASN A 505 38.65 -57.05 2.31
C ASN A 505 38.63 -55.53 2.19
N GLU A 506 39.81 -54.95 1.94
CA GLU A 506 40.00 -53.53 1.65
C GLU A 506 39.88 -53.28 0.14
N VAL A 507 39.19 -52.19 -0.21
CA VAL A 507 39.10 -51.70 -1.59
C VAL A 507 39.45 -50.22 -1.59
N HIS A 508 40.41 -49.84 -2.43
CA HIS A 508 40.97 -48.48 -2.49
C HIS A 508 40.43 -47.74 -3.72
N PHE A 509 40.06 -46.48 -3.52
CA PHE A 509 39.50 -45.58 -4.52
C PHE A 509 40.19 -44.22 -4.46
N VAL A 510 40.48 -43.62 -5.62
CA VAL A 510 40.94 -42.23 -5.72
C VAL A 510 39.82 -41.41 -6.34
N CYS A 511 39.38 -40.35 -5.67
CA CYS A 511 38.46 -39.37 -6.22
C CYS A 511 39.18 -38.09 -6.66
N ASP A 512 38.64 -37.43 -7.69
CA ASP A 512 39.09 -36.10 -8.08
C ASP A 512 38.60 -35.06 -7.06
N GLY A 513 39.47 -34.10 -6.70
CA GLY A 513 39.18 -33.05 -5.71
C GLY A 513 39.91 -33.17 -4.36
N GLY A 514 40.90 -34.08 -4.25
CA GLY A 514 41.84 -34.11 -3.14
C GLY A 514 41.25 -34.61 -1.82
N ILE A 515 41.92 -34.29 -0.70
CA ILE A 515 41.61 -34.84 0.64
C ILE A 515 40.19 -34.50 1.09
N GLN A 516 39.71 -33.27 0.83
CA GLN A 516 38.36 -32.83 1.21
C GLN A 516 37.26 -33.67 0.54
N MET A 517 37.44 -34.04 -0.73
CA MET A 517 36.51 -34.94 -1.41
C MET A 517 36.59 -36.37 -0.88
N ALA A 518 37.77 -36.86 -0.51
CA ALA A 518 37.90 -38.16 0.14
C ALA A 518 37.22 -38.19 1.52
N GLU A 519 37.34 -37.12 2.31
CA GLU A 519 36.64 -36.96 3.58
C GLU A 519 35.11 -36.98 3.40
N LEU A 520 34.59 -36.27 2.40
CA LEU A 520 33.16 -36.30 2.04
C LEU A 520 32.70 -37.70 1.62
N TRP A 521 33.49 -38.41 0.80
CA TRP A 521 33.21 -39.79 0.40
C TRP A 521 33.12 -40.72 1.60
N VAL A 522 34.12 -40.68 2.49
CA VAL A 522 34.17 -41.51 3.69
C VAL A 522 32.98 -41.21 4.60
N ARG A 523 32.71 -39.92 4.84
CA ARG A 523 31.58 -39.46 5.66
C ARG A 523 30.24 -39.98 5.09
N GLY A 524 30.00 -39.81 3.80
CA GLY A 524 28.77 -40.25 3.15
C GLY A 524 28.62 -41.77 3.15
N ILE A 525 29.72 -42.51 2.93
CA ILE A 525 29.71 -43.98 2.98
C ILE A 525 29.30 -44.44 4.37
N LEU A 526 29.90 -43.86 5.43
CA LEU A 526 29.61 -44.19 6.82
C LEU A 526 28.16 -43.87 7.19
N LEU A 527 27.67 -42.67 6.83
CA LEU A 527 26.29 -42.24 7.08
C LEU A 527 25.25 -43.16 6.43
N VAL A 528 25.43 -43.46 5.13
CA VAL A 528 24.49 -44.33 4.42
C VAL A 528 24.61 -45.78 4.91
N THR A 529 25.77 -46.21 5.43
CA THR A 529 25.89 -47.56 6.04
C THR A 529 25.23 -47.62 7.40
N SER A 530 25.37 -46.61 8.24
CA SER A 530 24.77 -46.61 9.57
C SER A 530 23.25 -46.61 9.48
N GLU A 531 22.66 -45.83 8.59
CA GLU A 531 21.21 -45.83 8.37
C GLU A 531 20.67 -47.16 7.82
N ALA A 532 21.41 -47.80 6.93
CA ALA A 532 21.03 -49.11 6.40
C ALA A 532 21.07 -50.21 7.48
N ILE A 533 21.86 -50.04 8.55
CA ILE A 533 22.03 -51.01 9.64
C ILE A 533 21.06 -50.72 10.80
N PHE A 534 20.93 -49.46 11.22
CA PHE A 534 20.20 -49.05 12.42
C PHE A 534 18.82 -48.44 12.12
N GLY A 535 18.46 -48.28 10.84
CA GLY A 535 17.30 -47.50 10.41
C GLY A 535 17.57 -46.00 10.44
N LYS A 536 16.74 -45.21 9.75
CA LYS A 536 16.73 -43.75 9.97
C LYS A 536 16.34 -43.50 11.43
N PRO A 537 17.02 -42.61 12.18
CA PRO A 537 16.53 -42.20 13.49
C PRO A 537 15.09 -41.71 13.34
N LYS A 538 14.17 -42.23 14.17
CA LYS A 538 12.78 -41.80 14.15
C LYS A 538 12.73 -40.31 14.44
N GLN A 539 12.21 -39.56 13.48
CA GLN A 539 11.92 -38.13 13.59
C GLN A 539 10.87 -37.94 14.70
N VAL A 540 11.18 -37.05 15.66
CA VAL A 540 10.24 -36.56 16.67
C VAL A 540 9.65 -35.25 16.17
#